data_AF-K2KPI8-F1
#
_entry.id   AF-K2KPI8-F1
#
_cell.length_a   1.000
_cell.length_b   1.000
_cell.length_c   1.000
_cell.angle_alpha   90.00
_cell.angle_beta   90.00
_cell.angle_gamma   90.00
#
_symmetry.space_group_name_H-M   'P 1'
#
loop_
_entity.id
_entity.type
_entity.pdbx_description
1 polymer ?
#
loop_
_entity_poly.entity_id
_entity_poly.type
_entity_poly.pdbx_seq_one_letter_code
_entity_poly.pdbx_strand_id
1 'polypeptide(L)'
;MPDELRAEKSFPSKPYDSLKNKSEFDRVYQKGFKKHNLFFSLFVLDLSKESPKGKEGFKDPLFCRLKDKKTLYLLGLSVSKKVGNAVKRNLIKRRLRSLTLKHAALCQGLALVFVPRSDCYHLDFWALEKHFLEMLTSIKNYMNKALKDLKKGITHTYAK
;
A
#
# COMPACT_ATOMS: atom_id res chain seq x y z
N MET A 1 36.32 -25.96 -17.83
CA MET A 1 35.22 -26.78 -17.26
C MET A 1 35.06 -26.39 -15.79
N PRO A 2 33.86 -26.11 -15.28
CA PRO A 2 33.09 -24.90 -15.54
C PRO A 2 32.71 -24.18 -14.22
N ASP A 3 33.36 -23.05 -13.93
CA ASP A 3 32.98 -22.13 -12.83
C ASP A 3 31.90 -21.11 -13.26
N GLU A 4 31.20 -21.38 -14.37
CA GLU A 4 30.15 -20.51 -14.93
C GLU A 4 28.76 -20.74 -14.33
N LEU A 5 28.63 -21.63 -13.33
CA LEU A 5 27.37 -21.81 -12.58
C LEU A 5 27.33 -20.98 -11.29
N ARG A 6 27.98 -19.81 -11.25
CA ARG A 6 27.48 -18.72 -10.40
C ARG A 6 26.19 -18.24 -11.04
N ALA A 7 25.11 -18.99 -10.80
CA ALA A 7 23.75 -18.54 -11.01
C ALA A 7 23.72 -17.07 -10.59
N GLU A 8 23.49 -16.19 -11.56
CA GLU A 8 23.11 -14.82 -11.28
C GLU A 8 21.93 -14.96 -10.33
N LYS A 9 22.19 -14.82 -9.02
CA LYS A 9 21.16 -14.70 -8.01
C LYS A 9 20.54 -13.35 -8.29
N SER A 10 19.73 -13.28 -9.33
CA SER A 10 18.80 -12.22 -9.61
C SER A 10 17.77 -12.32 -8.50
N PHE A 11 18.14 -11.83 -7.31
CA PHE A 11 17.20 -11.68 -6.21
C PHE A 11 16.03 -10.89 -6.80
N PRO A 12 14.81 -11.46 -6.82
CA PRO A 12 13.68 -10.81 -7.47
C PRO A 12 13.56 -9.44 -6.83
N SER A 13 13.75 -8.43 -7.65
CA SER A 13 13.92 -7.10 -7.13
C SER A 13 12.61 -6.69 -6.46
N LYS A 14 12.71 -6.23 -5.21
CA LYS A 14 11.56 -5.87 -4.39
C LYS A 14 10.62 -4.95 -5.19
N PRO A 15 9.38 -5.35 -5.49
CA PRO A 15 8.49 -4.58 -6.38
C PRO A 15 7.83 -3.40 -5.66
N TYR A 16 8.32 -3.02 -4.48
CA TYR A 16 7.75 -1.97 -3.65
C TYR A 16 8.82 -1.21 -2.87
N ASP A 17 8.59 0.08 -2.67
CA ASP A 17 9.39 0.91 -1.78
C ASP A 17 8.66 1.10 -0.44
N SER A 18 9.40 1.48 0.60
CA SER A 18 8.83 1.68 1.93
C SER A 18 8.50 3.16 2.13
N LEU A 19 7.43 3.47 2.87
CA LEU A 19 7.23 4.82 3.40
C LEU A 19 8.27 5.08 4.49
N LYS A 20 9.02 6.17 4.39
CA LYS A 20 10.21 6.42 5.21
C LYS A 20 9.97 7.53 6.24
N ASN A 21 9.39 8.64 5.79
CA ASN A 21 9.34 9.87 6.58
C ASN A 21 7.97 10.06 7.24
N LYS A 22 7.93 10.71 8.40
CA LYS A 22 6.67 11.02 9.11
C LYS A 22 5.66 11.74 8.21
N SER A 23 6.12 12.74 7.46
CA SER A 23 5.27 13.50 6.51
C SER A 23 4.57 12.59 5.48
N GLU A 24 5.23 11.52 5.04
CA GLU A 24 4.65 10.55 4.10
C GLU A 24 3.55 9.73 4.75
N PHE A 25 3.77 9.28 5.98
CA PHE A 25 2.75 8.60 6.78
C PHE A 25 1.57 9.53 7.05
N ASP A 26 1.83 10.76 7.49
CA ASP A 26 0.80 11.76 7.80
C ASP A 26 -0.07 12.05 6.56
N ARG A 27 0.53 12.14 5.37
CA ARG A 27 -0.24 12.30 4.12
C ARG A 27 -1.17 11.12 3.88
N VAL A 28 -0.71 9.88 4.05
CA VAL A 28 -1.57 8.69 3.88
C VAL A 28 -2.67 8.68 4.95
N TYR A 29 -2.38 9.10 6.18
CA TYR A 29 -3.39 9.20 7.25
C TYR A 29 -4.41 10.32 7.04
N GLN A 30 -4.03 11.43 6.41
CA GLN A 30 -4.91 12.57 6.18
C GLN A 30 -5.75 12.41 4.91
N LYS A 31 -5.11 12.06 3.79
CA LYS A 31 -5.73 12.02 2.46
C LYS A 31 -6.20 10.62 2.03
N GLY A 32 -5.70 9.56 2.67
CA GLY A 32 -6.01 8.19 2.28
C GLY A 32 -7.36 7.69 2.78
N PHE A 33 -7.93 6.72 2.06
CA PHE A 33 -9.08 5.93 2.49
C PHE A 33 -8.71 5.08 3.70
N LYS A 34 -9.58 5.07 4.69
CA LYS A 34 -9.38 4.36 5.96
C LYS A 34 -10.35 3.20 6.03
N LYS A 35 -9.84 1.99 6.19
CA LYS A 35 -10.67 0.83 6.49
C LYS A 35 -10.16 0.19 7.78
N HIS A 36 -11.06 0.00 8.72
CA HIS A 36 -10.77 -0.66 9.98
C HIS A 36 -11.32 -2.08 9.95
N ASN A 37 -10.56 -2.99 10.53
CA ASN A 37 -10.95 -4.36 10.83
C ASN A 37 -10.59 -4.64 12.30
N LEU A 38 -11.08 -5.75 12.84
CA LEU A 38 -10.84 -6.20 14.21
C LEU A 38 -9.34 -6.41 14.48
N PHE A 39 -8.61 -6.94 13.49
CA PHE A 39 -7.21 -7.30 13.62
C PHE A 39 -6.24 -6.19 13.22
N PHE A 40 -6.60 -5.35 12.25
CA PHE A 40 -5.73 -4.28 11.77
C PHE A 40 -6.53 -3.15 11.12
N SER A 41 -5.90 -1.99 11.01
CA SER A 41 -6.40 -0.86 10.22
C SER A 41 -5.51 -0.67 8.99
N LEU A 42 -6.14 -0.43 7.85
CA LEU A 42 -5.48 -0.20 6.57
C LEU A 42 -5.82 1.21 6.08
N PHE A 43 -4.79 1.97 5.76
CA PHE A 43 -4.90 3.28 5.14
C PHE A 43 -4.34 3.19 3.73
N VAL A 44 -5.11 3.67 2.75
CA VAL A 44 -4.77 3.54 1.33
C VAL A 44 -4.91 4.88 0.65
N LEU A 45 -3.80 5.38 0.12
CA LEU A 45 -3.79 6.56 -0.73
C LEU A 45 -3.56 6.13 -2.18
N ASP A 46 -4.43 6.59 -3.06
CA ASP A 46 -4.30 6.38 -4.50
C ASP A 46 -3.33 7.42 -5.08
N LEU A 47 -2.16 6.97 -5.52
CA LEU A 47 -1.14 7.84 -6.10
C LEU A 47 -1.37 8.08 -7.60
N SER A 48 -2.32 7.38 -8.23
CA SER A 48 -2.65 7.56 -9.64
C SER A 48 -3.52 8.80 -9.91
N LYS A 49 -4.23 9.30 -8.88
CA LYS A 49 -5.26 10.35 -9.01
C LYS A 49 -4.76 11.78 -8.77
N GLU A 50 -3.52 11.98 -8.34
CA GLU A 50 -3.02 13.35 -8.15
C GLU A 50 -2.78 14.00 -9.52
N SER A 51 -3.76 14.81 -9.90
CA SER A 51 -3.62 15.78 -10.97
C SER A 51 -2.54 16.80 -10.57
N PRO A 52 -1.74 17.31 -11.54
CA PRO A 52 -0.67 18.28 -11.29
C PRO A 52 -1.25 19.68 -10.99
N LYS A 53 -2.16 19.80 -10.01
CA LYS A 53 -2.84 21.06 -9.69
C LYS A 53 -2.12 21.92 -8.64
N GLY A 54 -0.82 21.74 -8.46
CA GLY A 54 -0.02 22.59 -7.57
C GLY A 54 1.38 22.82 -8.13
N LYS A 55 1.62 24.05 -8.60
CA LYS A 55 2.91 24.72 -8.85
C LYS A 55 4.03 23.82 -9.42
N GLU A 56 4.40 24.07 -10.68
CA GLU A 56 5.43 23.39 -11.49
C GLU A 56 6.84 23.19 -10.88
N GLY A 57 7.10 23.57 -9.62
CA GLY A 57 8.40 23.44 -8.97
C GLY A 57 8.56 22.34 -7.91
N PHE A 58 7.48 21.83 -7.29
CA PHE A 58 7.60 20.92 -6.14
C PHE A 58 6.99 19.55 -6.43
N LYS A 59 7.76 18.68 -7.09
CA LYS A 59 7.34 17.29 -7.29
C LYS A 59 7.28 16.59 -5.94
N ASP A 60 6.09 16.15 -5.56
CA ASP A 60 5.89 15.41 -4.32
C ASP A 60 6.85 14.20 -4.22
N PRO A 61 7.62 14.06 -3.13
CA PRO A 61 8.64 13.01 -3.01
C PRO A 61 8.08 11.58 -3.17
N LEU A 62 6.82 11.37 -2.82
CA LEU A 62 6.13 10.08 -2.98
C LEU A 62 5.92 9.71 -4.43
N PHE A 63 5.61 10.70 -5.27
CA PHE A 63 5.32 10.49 -6.69
C PHE A 63 6.60 10.26 -7.49
N CYS A 64 7.68 10.96 -7.16
CA CYS A 64 8.99 10.74 -7.79
C CYS A 64 9.47 9.29 -7.62
N ARG A 65 9.29 8.69 -6.44
CA ARG A 65 9.74 7.31 -6.18
C ARG A 65 8.89 6.24 -6.86
N LEU A 66 7.65 6.56 -7.20
CA LEU A 66 6.79 5.66 -7.98
C LEU A 66 7.10 5.75 -9.49
N LYS A 67 7.72 6.85 -9.95
CA LYS A 67 8.15 7.00 -11.36
C LYS A 67 9.36 6.17 -11.72
N ASP A 68 10.17 5.79 -10.74
CA ASP A 68 11.21 4.79 -10.93
C ASP A 68 10.52 3.49 -11.34
N LYS A 69 10.64 3.08 -12.62
CA LYS A 69 9.90 1.98 -13.30
C LYS A 69 9.89 0.62 -12.58
N LYS A 70 10.61 0.50 -11.46
CA LYS A 70 10.79 -0.69 -10.63
C LYS A 70 9.79 -0.77 -9.46
N THR A 71 9.20 0.34 -9.04
CA THR A 71 8.34 0.40 -7.85
C THR A 71 6.87 0.35 -8.25
N LEU A 72 6.14 -0.70 -7.83
CA LEU A 72 4.72 -0.83 -8.09
C LEU A 72 3.86 -0.11 -7.06
N TYR A 73 4.27 -0.11 -5.79
CA TYR A 73 3.51 0.47 -4.68
C TYR A 73 4.41 0.88 -3.52
N LEU A 74 3.86 1.66 -2.58
CA LEU A 74 4.55 2.09 -1.36
C LEU A 74 3.94 1.40 -0.13
N LEU A 75 4.79 0.89 0.77
CA LEU A 75 4.36 0.18 1.98
C LEU A 75 4.88 0.84 3.26
N GLY A 76 3.97 1.20 4.15
CA GLY A 76 4.21 1.61 5.52
C GLY A 76 3.70 0.57 6.52
N LEU A 77 4.51 0.24 7.53
CA LEU A 77 4.13 -0.67 8.60
C LEU A 77 4.28 0.06 9.94
N SER A 78 3.16 0.39 10.57
CA SER A 78 3.14 1.03 11.89
C SER A 78 2.69 0.02 12.94
N VAL A 79 3.66 -0.59 13.63
CA VAL A 79 3.39 -1.59 14.67
C VAL A 79 3.74 -1.01 16.04
N SER A 80 2.70 -0.71 16.83
CA SER A 80 2.88 -0.14 18.16
C SER A 80 3.49 -1.12 19.17
N LYS A 81 4.08 -0.62 20.25
CA LYS A 81 4.58 -1.44 21.37
C LYS A 81 3.47 -2.27 22.03
N LYS A 82 2.21 -1.80 21.96
CA LYS A 82 1.02 -2.47 22.52
C LYS A 82 0.73 -3.84 21.88
N VAL A 83 1.18 -4.06 20.65
CA VAL A 83 0.99 -5.34 19.95
C VAL A 83 1.83 -6.47 20.58
N GLY A 84 2.92 -6.12 21.27
CA GLY A 84 3.73 -7.06 22.04
C GLY A 84 5.23 -6.92 21.79
N ASN A 85 5.96 -7.98 22.16
CA ASN A 85 7.42 -8.01 22.14
C ASN A 85 8.00 -7.90 20.71
N ALA A 86 9.30 -7.60 20.62
CA ALA A 86 9.98 -7.41 19.35
C ALA A 86 9.79 -8.58 18.37
N VAL A 87 9.84 -9.82 18.88
CA VAL A 87 9.63 -11.04 18.08
C VAL A 87 8.23 -11.06 17.45
N LYS A 88 7.18 -10.84 18.25
CA LYS A 88 5.77 -10.80 17.78
C LYS A 88 5.57 -9.71 16.72
N ARG A 89 6.10 -8.50 16.97
CA ARG A 89 6.01 -7.37 16.02
C ARG A 89 6.74 -7.66 14.72
N ASN A 90 7.92 -8.28 14.78
CA ASN A 90 8.71 -8.63 13.60
C ASN A 90 8.04 -9.74 12.79
N LEU A 91 7.42 -10.72 13.44
CA LEU A 91 6.63 -11.75 12.77
C LEU A 91 5.48 -11.12 11.96
N ILE A 92 4.71 -10.23 12.57
CA ILE A 92 3.60 -9.53 11.90
C ILE A 92 4.11 -8.74 10.70
N LYS A 93 5.18 -7.94 10.86
CA LYS A 93 5.79 -7.19 9.75
C LYS A 93 6.25 -8.11 8.62
N ARG A 94 6.84 -9.27 8.93
CA ARG A 94 7.25 -10.26 7.93
C ARG A 94 6.05 -10.85 7.18
N ARG A 95 5.00 -11.25 7.90
CA ARG A 95 3.75 -11.76 7.30
C ARG A 95 3.12 -10.73 6.36
N LEU A 96 2.98 -9.47 6.80
CA LEU A 96 2.42 -8.40 5.98
C LEU A 96 3.25 -8.14 4.72
N ARG A 97 4.58 -8.10 4.81
CA ARG A 97 5.45 -7.97 3.62
C ARG A 97 5.30 -9.12 2.64
N SER A 98 5.14 -10.35 3.15
CA SER A 98 4.91 -11.53 2.31
C SER A 98 3.55 -11.45 1.61
N LEU A 99 2.50 -11.00 2.31
CA LEU A 99 1.16 -10.82 1.74
C LEU A 99 1.15 -9.76 0.64
N THR A 100 1.74 -8.58 0.89
CA THR A 100 1.79 -7.53 -0.12
C THR A 100 2.66 -7.91 -1.31
N LEU A 101 3.70 -8.72 -1.09
CA LEU A 101 4.51 -9.26 -2.18
C LEU A 101 3.71 -10.25 -3.05
N LYS A 102 2.99 -11.19 -2.42
CA LYS A 102 2.12 -12.17 -3.10
C LYS A 102 1.03 -11.48 -3.93
N HIS A 103 0.50 -10.38 -3.42
CA HIS A 103 -0.60 -9.61 -4.02
C HIS A 103 -0.16 -8.27 -4.59
N ALA A 104 1.08 -8.17 -5.09
CA ALA A 104 1.67 -6.92 -5.56
C ALA A 104 0.84 -6.25 -6.67
N ALA A 105 0.30 -7.05 -7.59
CA ALA A 105 -0.57 -6.58 -8.67
C ALA A 105 -1.83 -5.86 -8.15
N LEU A 106 -2.38 -6.29 -7.00
CA LEU A 106 -3.55 -5.63 -6.42
C LEU A 106 -3.23 -4.27 -5.80
N CYS A 107 -1.97 -4.06 -5.41
CA CYS A 107 -1.50 -2.88 -4.68
C CYS A 107 -0.93 -1.80 -5.60
N GLN A 108 -0.85 -2.06 -6.91
CA GLN A 108 -0.19 -1.17 -7.86
C GLN A 108 -0.77 0.25 -7.84
N GLY A 109 0.13 1.25 -7.82
CA GLY A 109 -0.23 2.67 -7.78
C GLY A 109 -0.75 3.16 -6.43
N LEU A 110 -0.68 2.34 -5.37
CA LEU A 110 -1.18 2.69 -4.04
C LEU A 110 -0.04 2.93 -3.05
N ALA A 111 -0.26 3.84 -2.10
CA ALA A 111 0.48 3.90 -0.85
C ALA A 111 -0.37 3.28 0.27
N LEU A 112 0.14 2.21 0.87
CA LEU A 112 -0.53 1.40 1.88
C LEU A 112 0.14 1.61 3.23
N VAL A 113 -0.62 1.92 4.28
CA VAL A 113 -0.14 1.90 5.67
C VAL A 113 -0.96 0.91 6.48
N PHE A 114 -0.27 -0.08 7.06
CA PHE A 114 -0.88 -1.05 7.97
C PHE A 114 -0.64 -0.68 9.42
N VAL A 115 -1.69 -0.77 10.21
CA VAL A 115 -1.65 -0.60 11.68
C VAL A 115 -2.27 -1.83 12.33
N PRO A 116 -1.45 -2.85 12.68
CA PRO A 116 -1.93 -4.05 13.37
C PRO A 116 -2.36 -3.75 14.81
N ARG A 117 -3.40 -4.44 15.27
CA ARG A 117 -3.86 -4.48 16.67
C ARG A 117 -3.22 -5.68 17.39
N SER A 118 -3.39 -5.76 18.72
CA SER A 118 -2.86 -6.86 19.56
C SER A 118 -3.25 -8.23 19.02
N ASP A 119 -4.50 -8.36 18.58
CA ASP A 119 -5.10 -9.66 18.25
C ASP A 119 -4.61 -10.19 16.90
N CYS A 120 -3.96 -9.35 16.09
CA CYS A 120 -3.37 -9.75 14.80
C CYS A 120 -2.31 -10.85 14.94
N TYR A 121 -1.64 -10.96 16.09
CA TYR A 121 -0.62 -11.97 16.31
C TYR A 121 -1.20 -13.39 16.36
N HIS A 122 -2.40 -13.54 16.92
CA HIS A 122 -3.06 -14.83 17.11
C HIS A 122 -3.66 -15.40 15.82
N LEU A 123 -3.70 -14.59 14.77
CA LEU A 123 -4.27 -14.95 13.50
C LEU A 123 -3.29 -15.79 12.67
N ASP A 124 -3.81 -16.86 12.06
CA ASP A 124 -3.07 -17.63 11.08
C ASP A 124 -2.77 -16.82 9.81
N PHE A 125 -1.75 -17.22 9.07
CA PHE A 125 -1.36 -16.51 7.86
C PHE A 125 -2.48 -16.47 6.81
N TRP A 126 -3.20 -17.58 6.62
CA TRP A 126 -4.31 -17.66 5.66
C TRP A 126 -5.52 -16.83 6.09
N ALA A 127 -5.82 -16.80 7.39
CA ALA A 127 -6.88 -15.96 7.91
C ALA A 127 -6.51 -14.47 7.79
N LEU A 128 -5.25 -14.12 8.02
CA LEU A 128 -4.73 -12.76 7.76
C LEU A 128 -4.83 -12.39 6.28
N GLU A 129 -4.49 -13.31 5.39
CA GLU A 129 -4.63 -13.13 3.94
C GLU A 129 -6.08 -12.87 3.52
N LYS A 130 -7.02 -13.65 4.04
CA LYS A 130 -8.46 -13.49 3.77
C LYS A 130 -8.92 -12.08 4.14
N HIS A 131 -8.65 -11.64 5.36
CA HIS A 131 -9.03 -10.29 5.82
C HIS A 131 -8.35 -9.17 5.03
N PHE A 132 -7.11 -9.39 4.61
CA PHE A 132 -6.40 -8.44 3.76
C PHE A 132 -7.09 -8.28 2.40
N LEU A 133 -7.45 -9.38 1.74
CA LEU A 133 -8.14 -9.38 0.44
C LEU A 133 -9.55 -8.78 0.52
N GLU A 134 -10.31 -9.11 1.58
CA GLU A 134 -11.62 -8.51 1.85
C GLU A 134 -11.53 -6.99 1.93
N MET A 135 -10.55 -6.47 2.67
CA MET A 135 -10.35 -5.03 2.83
C MET A 135 -9.94 -4.36 1.53
N LEU A 136 -8.99 -4.94 0.79
CA LEU A 136 -8.57 -4.39 -0.51
C LEU A 136 -9.72 -4.36 -1.52
N THR A 137 -10.52 -5.42 -1.58
CA THR A 137 -11.68 -5.51 -2.48
C THR A 137 -12.71 -4.44 -2.13
N SER A 138 -13.00 -4.28 -0.84
CA SER A 138 -13.88 -3.22 -0.34
C SER A 138 -13.37 -1.83 -0.77
N ILE A 139 -12.09 -1.53 -0.56
CA ILE A 139 -11.48 -0.25 -0.92
C ILE A 139 -11.53 -0.02 -2.44
N LYS A 140 -11.18 -1.01 -3.26
CA LYS A 140 -11.26 -0.90 -4.72
C LYS A 140 -12.68 -0.60 -5.20
N ASN A 141 -13.68 -1.26 -4.62
CA ASN A 141 -15.07 -1.00 -4.96
C ASN A 141 -15.48 0.45 -4.64
N TYR A 142 -15.06 0.99 -3.49
CA TYR A 142 -15.27 2.40 -3.16
C TYR A 142 -14.55 3.35 -4.12
N MET A 143 -13.29 3.05 -4.46
CA MET A 143 -12.50 3.86 -5.40
C MET A 143 -13.12 3.88 -6.81
N ASN A 144 -13.64 2.75 -7.26
CA ASN A 144 -14.32 2.60 -8.55
C ASN A 144 -15.67 3.33 -8.57
N LYS A 145 -16.43 3.30 -7.47
CA LYS A 145 -17.67 4.07 -7.34
C LYS A 145 -17.41 5.57 -7.45
N ALA A 146 -16.44 6.09 -6.69
CA ALA A 146 -16.05 7.49 -6.74
C ALA A 146 -15.58 7.94 -8.15
N LEU A 147 -14.90 7.07 -8.88
CA LEU A 147 -14.51 7.32 -10.27
C LEU A 147 -15.71 7.43 -11.23
N LYS A 148 -16.73 6.59 -11.05
CA LYS A 148 -17.97 6.65 -11.85
C LYS A 148 -18.74 7.94 -11.59
N ASP A 149 -18.84 8.35 -10.33
CA ASP A 149 -19.55 9.57 -9.93
C ASP A 149 -18.89 10.83 -10.51
N LEU A 150 -17.55 10.89 -10.53
CA LEU A 150 -16.78 11.99 -11.12
C LEU A 150 -17.00 12.10 -12.64
N LYS A 151 -17.01 10.96 -13.36
CA LYS A 151 -17.21 10.93 -14.81
C LYS A 151 -18.62 11.37 -15.21
N LYS A 152 -19.63 11.00 -14.42
CA LYS A 152 -21.03 11.41 -14.64
C LYS A 152 -21.22 12.91 -14.49
N GLY A 153 -20.53 13.55 -13.55
CA GLY A 153 -20.56 15.02 -13.38
C GLY A 153 -19.96 15.76 -14.57
N ILE A 154 -18.83 15.28 -15.11
CA ILE A 154 -18.13 15.92 -16.23
C ILE A 154 -18.96 15.87 -17.51
N THR A 155 -19.62 14.74 -17.81
CA THR A 155 -20.45 14.59 -19.02
C THR A 155 -21.67 15.52 -19.04
N HIS A 156 -22.18 15.95 -17.88
CA HIS A 156 -23.29 16.91 -17.81
C HIS A 156 -22.84 18.37 -17.97
N THR A 157 -21.59 18.71 -17.62
CA THR A 157 -21.05 20.08 -17.74
C THR A 157 -20.62 20.48 -19.16
N TYR A 158 -20.42 19.54 -20.09
CA TYR A 158 -20.03 19.82 -21.48
C TYR A 158 -21.17 19.72 -22.50
N ALA A 159 -22.42 19.55 -22.04
CA ALA A 159 -23.62 19.45 -22.88
C ALA A 159 -24.45 20.75 -22.91
N LYS A 160 -23.79 21.91 -22.88
CA LYS A 160 -24.42 23.24 -23.03
C LYS A 160 -23.70 24.06 -24.08
#